data_AF-A0A5M8I9J5-F1
#
_entry.id   AF-A0A5M8I9J5-F1
#
_cell.length_a   1.000
_cell.length_b   1.000
_cell.length_c   1.000
_cell.angle_alpha   90.00
_cell.angle_beta   90.00
_cell.angle_gamma   90.00
#
_symmetry.space_group_name_H-M   'P 1'
#
loop_
_entity.id
_entity.type
_entity.pdbx_description
1 polymer ?
#
loop_
_entity_poly.entity_id
_entity_poly.type
_entity_poly.pdbx_seq_one_letter_code
_entity_poly.pdbx_strand_id
1 'polypeptide(L)'
;MNDRHNNTMLWALLALAVLFGTAAEWLTPGVSSDRLAALRQKGSLFASRSLPFSPEETAFYGTARALKRFYQCRNGAFILIAVDGSANRHAVHDPLYCIKGAGWEITESRRLVVDGGTATLLSLTRKGQQREAVFWFSDGSSRHSSVLRYWLQTTLRRLTFGASGKEPVLLILQSIEHDRPDWQSLLERCLFLFEVGSS
;
A
#
# COMPACT_ATOMS: atom_id res chain seq x y z
N MET A 1 -37.39 5.64 36.16
CA MET A 1 -37.90 4.87 35.00
C MET A 1 -37.23 5.28 33.67
N ASN A 2 -36.07 5.95 33.68
CA ASN A 2 -35.36 6.44 32.48
C ASN A 2 -34.13 5.60 32.09
N ASP A 3 -33.45 4.95 33.04
CA ASP A 3 -32.18 4.28 32.74
C ASP A 3 -32.34 3.02 31.89
N ARG A 4 -33.46 2.31 32.06
CA ARG A 4 -33.73 1.05 31.36
C ARG A 4 -34.04 1.26 29.88
N HIS A 5 -34.74 2.35 29.53
CA HIS A 5 -35.02 2.75 28.15
C HIS A 5 -33.78 3.31 27.44
N ASN A 6 -32.96 4.10 28.15
CA ASN A 6 -31.68 4.56 27.62
C ASN A 6 -30.74 3.39 27.34
N ASN A 7 -30.69 2.39 28.23
CA ASN A 7 -29.85 1.21 28.00
C ASN A 7 -30.37 0.40 26.81
N THR A 8 -31.67 0.16 26.67
CA THR A 8 -32.19 -0.57 25.50
C THR A 8 -31.98 0.18 24.19
N MET A 9 -32.07 1.51 24.19
CA MET A 9 -31.79 2.33 23.01
C MET A 9 -30.30 2.29 22.65
N LEU A 10 -29.40 2.39 23.63
CA LEU A 10 -27.96 2.25 23.44
C LEU A 10 -27.61 0.89 22.84
N TRP A 11 -28.14 -0.21 23.42
CA TRP A 11 -27.88 -1.56 22.93
C TRP A 11 -28.49 -1.81 21.54
N ALA A 12 -29.66 -1.25 21.25
CA ALA A 12 -30.26 -1.32 19.92
C ALA A 12 -29.41 -0.58 18.87
N LEU A 13 -28.92 0.62 19.21
CA LEU A 13 -28.02 1.38 18.35
C LEU A 13 -26.68 0.65 18.14
N LEU A 14 -26.14 0.04 19.19
CA LEU A 14 -24.91 -0.74 19.11
C LEU A 14 -25.10 -1.98 18.22
N ALA A 15 -26.19 -2.73 18.41
CA ALA A 15 -26.53 -3.88 17.59
C ALA A 15 -26.73 -3.49 16.12
N LEU A 16 -27.41 -2.37 15.86
CA LEU A 16 -27.59 -1.83 14.51
C LEU A 16 -26.25 -1.41 13.89
N ALA A 17 -25.36 -0.78 14.66
CA ALA A 17 -24.02 -0.41 14.19
C ALA A 17 -23.16 -1.64 13.85
N VAL A 18 -23.24 -2.71 14.67
CA VAL A 18 -22.56 -3.98 14.40
C VAL A 18 -23.11 -4.63 13.14
N LEU A 19 -24.44 -4.73 13.00
CA LEU A 19 -25.10 -5.30 11.81
C LEU A 19 -24.79 -4.50 10.55
N PHE A 20 -24.75 -3.16 10.63
CA PHE A 20 -24.38 -2.31 9.51
C PHE A 20 -22.91 -2.47 9.14
N GLY A 21 -22.02 -2.56 10.13
CA GLY A 21 -20.59 -2.81 9.91
C GLY A 21 -20.33 -4.16 9.23
N THR A 22 -20.99 -5.22 9.67
CA THR A 22 -20.86 -6.56 9.06
C THR A 22 -21.48 -6.64 7.67
N ALA A 23 -22.66 -6.04 7.47
CA ALA A 23 -23.29 -5.97 6.15
C ALA A 23 -22.43 -5.16 5.15
N ALA A 24 -21.80 -4.06 5.59
CA ALA A 24 -20.90 -3.28 4.77
C ALA A 24 -19.63 -4.05 4.36
N GLU A 25 -19.13 -4.97 5.19
CA GLU A 25 -18.04 -5.88 4.82
C GLU A 25 -18.49 -6.92 3.78
N TRP A 26 -19.73 -7.41 3.84
CA TRP A 26 -20.26 -8.35 2.86
C TRP A 26 -20.64 -7.71 1.52
N LEU A 27 -21.09 -6.45 1.54
CA LEU A 27 -21.48 -5.67 0.37
C LEU A 27 -20.33 -4.86 -0.24
N THR A 28 -19.09 -5.15 0.15
CA THR A 28 -17.93 -4.42 -0.37
C THR A 28 -17.96 -4.45 -1.90
N PRO A 29 -17.92 -3.29 -2.60
CA PRO A 29 -18.00 -3.25 -4.05
C PRO A 29 -16.96 -4.16 -4.68
N GLY A 30 -17.36 -4.84 -5.76
CA GLY A 30 -16.55 -5.81 -6.48
C GLY A 30 -15.10 -5.37 -6.63
N VAL A 31 -14.20 -6.30 -6.36
CA VAL A 31 -12.75 -6.17 -6.53
C VAL A 31 -12.50 -5.45 -7.85
N SER A 32 -11.91 -4.25 -7.75
CA SER A 32 -11.53 -3.48 -8.94
C SER A 32 -10.76 -4.38 -9.90
N SER A 33 -11.07 -4.26 -11.19
CA SER A 33 -10.26 -4.72 -12.33
C SER A 33 -8.78 -4.70 -12.00
N ASP A 34 -7.99 -5.70 -12.40
CA ASP A 34 -6.59 -5.90 -11.99
C ASP A 34 -5.72 -4.63 -12.09
N ARG A 35 -5.79 -3.74 -11.10
CA ARG A 35 -5.19 -2.39 -11.14
C ARG A 35 -3.68 -2.49 -11.13
N LEU A 36 -3.17 -3.58 -10.55
CA LEU A 36 -1.76 -3.91 -10.56
C LEU A 36 -1.31 -4.38 -11.95
N ALA A 37 -2.20 -4.90 -12.80
CA ALA A 37 -1.88 -5.19 -14.20
C ALA A 37 -1.66 -3.93 -15.03
N ALA A 38 -2.23 -2.78 -14.63
CA ALA A 38 -1.99 -1.49 -15.28
C ALA A 38 -0.55 -0.99 -15.09
N LEU A 39 0.20 -1.52 -14.11
CA LEU A 39 1.63 -1.24 -14.00
C LEU A 39 2.35 -1.67 -15.27
N ARG A 40 2.92 -0.69 -15.97
CA ARG A 40 3.60 -0.90 -17.25
C ARG A 40 4.77 -1.84 -17.10
N GLN A 41 4.87 -2.82 -18.00
CA GLN A 41 5.93 -3.81 -17.97
C GLN A 41 7.17 -3.39 -18.77
N LYS A 42 6.98 -2.59 -19.81
CA LYS A 42 8.02 -2.09 -20.72
C LYS A 42 7.75 -0.64 -21.09
N GLY A 43 8.82 0.12 -21.27
CA GLY A 43 8.79 1.47 -21.81
C GLY A 43 10.13 1.79 -22.49
N SER A 44 10.22 2.93 -23.16
CA SER A 44 11.47 3.36 -23.79
C SER A 44 12.61 3.62 -22.80
N LEU A 45 12.27 3.87 -21.52
CA LEU A 45 13.23 4.22 -20.46
C LEU A 45 13.41 3.13 -19.39
N PHE A 46 12.64 2.04 -19.47
CA PHE A 46 12.67 0.97 -18.47
C PHE A 46 12.19 -0.37 -19.02
N ALA A 47 12.68 -1.44 -18.40
CA ALA A 47 12.16 -2.79 -18.58
C ALA A 47 11.86 -3.40 -17.21
N SER A 48 10.85 -4.26 -17.13
CA SER A 48 10.54 -4.98 -15.90
C SER A 48 10.32 -6.46 -16.14
N ARG A 49 10.48 -7.24 -15.08
CA ARG A 49 10.13 -8.66 -15.03
C ARG A 49 9.46 -8.98 -13.71
N SER A 50 8.48 -9.88 -13.74
CA SER A 50 7.87 -10.42 -12.52
C SER A 50 8.88 -11.22 -11.72
N LEU A 51 8.80 -11.10 -10.40
CA LEU A 51 9.52 -11.93 -9.46
C LEU A 51 8.51 -12.78 -8.69
N PRO A 52 8.78 -14.07 -8.45
CA PRO A 52 7.94 -14.85 -7.56
C PRO A 52 8.05 -14.30 -6.13
N PHE A 53 6.94 -14.38 -5.39
CA PHE A 53 6.97 -14.25 -3.94
C PHE A 53 7.60 -15.50 -3.32
N SER A 54 8.32 -15.34 -2.22
CA SER A 54 8.74 -16.48 -1.41
C SER A 54 7.53 -17.15 -0.73
N PRO A 55 7.67 -18.38 -0.20
CA PRO A 55 6.61 -19.02 0.56
C PRO A 55 6.14 -18.18 1.75
N GLU A 56 7.07 -17.52 2.44
CA GLU A 56 6.79 -16.65 3.58
C GLU A 56 6.03 -15.38 3.14
N GLU A 57 6.44 -14.76 2.03
CA GLU A 57 5.73 -13.62 1.45
C GLU A 57 4.31 -14.00 1.01
N THR A 58 4.16 -15.19 0.42
CA THR A 58 2.86 -15.71 -0.03
C THR A 58 1.93 -15.95 1.15
N ALA A 59 2.44 -16.56 2.23
CA ALA A 59 1.69 -16.74 3.47
C ALA A 59 1.33 -15.39 4.12
N PHE A 60 2.23 -14.42 4.05
CA PHE A 60 2.04 -13.07 4.60
C PHE A 60 0.95 -12.28 3.87
N TYR A 61 0.97 -12.23 2.53
CA TYR A 61 -0.04 -11.50 1.76
C TYR A 61 -1.38 -12.24 1.71
N GLY A 62 -1.38 -13.57 1.90
CA GLY A 62 -2.59 -14.38 1.97
C GLY A 62 -3.46 -14.22 0.73
N THR A 63 -4.69 -13.76 0.92
CA THR A 63 -5.67 -13.54 -0.17
C THR A 63 -5.55 -12.16 -0.83
N ALA A 64 -4.64 -11.30 -0.37
CA ALA A 64 -4.48 -9.98 -0.95
C ALA A 64 -3.83 -10.05 -2.33
N ARG A 65 -4.23 -9.12 -3.19
CA ARG A 65 -3.64 -8.98 -4.51
C ARG A 65 -2.33 -8.22 -4.35
N ALA A 66 -1.23 -8.94 -4.47
CA ALA A 66 0.11 -8.38 -4.42
C ALA A 66 0.87 -8.71 -5.71
N LEU A 67 1.77 -7.80 -6.09
CA LEU A 67 2.66 -7.91 -7.25
C LEU A 67 4.08 -7.66 -6.79
N LYS A 68 5.03 -8.46 -7.27
CA LYS A 68 6.46 -8.20 -7.11
C LYS A 68 7.15 -8.18 -8.47
N ARG A 69 7.87 -7.10 -8.75
CA ARG A 69 8.58 -6.91 -10.02
C ARG A 69 9.96 -6.32 -9.80
N PHE A 70 10.90 -6.75 -10.62
CA PHE A 70 12.17 -6.08 -10.80
C PHE A 70 12.04 -5.06 -11.93
N TYR A 71 12.47 -3.82 -11.70
CA TYR A 71 12.56 -2.79 -12.72
C TYR A 71 14.01 -2.41 -12.95
N GLN A 72 14.41 -2.41 -14.21
CA GLN A 72 15.66 -1.85 -14.69
C GLN A 72 15.36 -0.54 -15.40
N CYS A 73 15.92 0.55 -14.87
CA CYS A 73 15.90 1.86 -15.50
C CYS A 73 17.33 2.23 -15.94
N ARG A 74 17.48 3.31 -16.72
CA ARG A 74 18.79 3.76 -17.22
C ARG A 74 19.79 4.08 -16.10
N ASN A 75 19.32 4.60 -14.97
CA ASN A 75 20.15 5.12 -13.87
C ASN A 75 19.95 4.36 -12.56
N GLY A 76 19.56 3.09 -12.63
CA GLY A 76 19.40 2.25 -11.44
C GLY A 76 18.35 1.17 -11.63
N ALA A 77 18.29 0.27 -10.66
CA ALA A 77 17.30 -0.77 -10.64
C ALA A 77 16.75 -0.97 -9.23
N PHE A 78 15.52 -1.47 -9.16
CA PHE A 78 14.80 -1.62 -7.91
C PHE A 78 13.79 -2.75 -8.00
N ILE A 79 13.37 -3.23 -6.84
CA ILE A 79 12.26 -4.17 -6.70
C ILE A 79 11.04 -3.37 -6.28
N LEU A 80 9.97 -3.45 -7.07
CA LEU A 80 8.65 -2.96 -6.71
C LEU A 80 7.85 -4.09 -6.07
N ILE A 81 7.24 -3.81 -4.93
CA ILE A 81 6.13 -4.56 -4.36
C ILE A 81 4.92 -3.63 -4.36
N ALA A 82 3.82 -4.05 -4.98
CA ALA A 82 2.56 -3.32 -4.97
C ALA A 82 1.46 -4.20 -4.34
N VAL A 83 0.71 -3.65 -3.40
CA VAL A 83 -0.32 -4.38 -2.64
C VAL A 83 -1.65 -3.63 -2.74
N ASP A 84 -2.66 -4.32 -3.28
CA ASP A 84 -4.03 -3.83 -3.38
C ASP A 84 -4.87 -4.41 -2.22
N GLY A 85 -5.21 -3.53 -1.27
CA GLY A 85 -6.01 -3.86 -0.09
C GLY A 85 -7.51 -3.92 -0.30
N SER A 86 -8.03 -3.72 -1.52
CA SER A 86 -9.48 -3.64 -1.77
C SER A 86 -10.26 -4.87 -1.29
N ALA A 87 -9.76 -6.07 -1.60
CA ALA A 87 -10.34 -7.33 -1.14
C ALA A 87 -10.03 -7.63 0.34
N ASN A 88 -8.90 -7.16 0.85
CA ASN A 88 -8.45 -7.41 2.22
C ASN A 88 -7.61 -6.24 2.73
N ARG A 89 -8.27 -5.26 3.39
CA ARG A 89 -7.58 -4.06 3.90
C ARG A 89 -6.50 -4.41 4.92
N HIS A 90 -6.70 -5.51 5.66
CA HIS A 90 -5.77 -5.93 6.70
C HIS A 90 -4.44 -6.38 6.12
N ALA A 91 -4.39 -6.84 4.87
CA ALA A 91 -3.12 -7.19 4.24
C ALA A 91 -2.21 -5.97 3.96
N VAL A 92 -2.77 -4.75 4.00
CA VAL A 92 -2.02 -3.52 3.88
C VAL A 92 -1.69 -3.01 5.29
N HIS A 93 -0.62 -3.57 5.85
CA HIS A 93 -0.07 -3.17 7.14
C HIS A 93 0.92 -2.02 7.00
N ASP A 94 1.33 -1.44 8.13
CA ASP A 94 2.41 -0.46 8.15
C ASP A 94 3.72 -1.09 7.63
N PRO A 95 4.32 -0.54 6.55
CA PRO A 95 5.59 -1.03 6.04
C PRO A 95 6.70 -1.05 7.09
N LEU A 96 6.66 -0.15 8.08
CA LEU A 96 7.65 -0.09 9.15
C LEU A 96 7.63 -1.35 10.04
N TYR A 97 6.45 -1.87 10.37
CA TYR A 97 6.33 -3.12 11.13
C TYR A 97 6.83 -4.32 10.32
N CYS A 98 6.51 -4.37 9.03
CA CYS A 98 6.93 -5.46 8.15
C CYS A 98 8.44 -5.51 7.99
N ILE A 99 9.06 -4.34 7.76
CA ILE A 99 10.52 -4.19 7.63
C ILE A 99 11.22 -4.65 8.92
N LYS A 100 10.74 -4.20 10.08
CA LYS A 100 11.27 -4.61 11.38
C LYS A 100 11.07 -6.11 11.64
N GLY A 101 9.91 -6.67 11.29
CA GLY A 101 9.60 -8.09 11.40
C GLY A 101 10.51 -8.98 10.54
N ALA A 102 10.95 -8.50 9.38
CA ALA A 102 11.95 -9.15 8.54
C ALA A 102 13.39 -9.01 9.06
N GLY A 103 13.56 -8.45 10.27
CA GLY A 103 14.83 -8.28 10.96
C GLY A 103 15.66 -7.11 10.47
N TRP A 104 15.07 -6.15 9.74
CA TRP A 104 15.76 -4.92 9.35
C TRP A 104 15.60 -3.85 10.43
N GLU A 105 16.70 -3.20 10.77
CA GLU A 105 16.70 -2.00 11.58
C GLU A 105 16.55 -0.77 10.68
N ILE A 106 15.74 0.19 11.10
CA ILE A 106 15.54 1.45 10.39
C ILE A 106 16.48 2.46 11.02
N THR A 107 17.53 2.84 10.30
CA THR A 107 18.54 3.79 10.79
C THR A 107 18.17 5.24 10.50
N GLU A 108 17.42 5.48 9.42
CA GLU A 108 16.95 6.81 9.02
C GLU A 108 15.58 6.72 8.36
N SER A 109 14.78 7.77 8.53
CA SER A 109 13.51 7.96 7.83
C SER A 109 13.42 9.39 7.37
N ARG A 110 13.22 9.60 6.07
CA ARG A 110 13.05 10.93 5.48
C ARG A 110 11.83 10.97 4.56
N ARG A 111 11.19 12.13 4.50
CA ARG A 111 10.09 12.39 3.57
C ARG A 111 10.66 12.77 2.20
N LEU A 112 10.13 12.18 1.15
CA LEU A 112 10.37 12.58 -0.24
C LEU A 112 9.11 13.25 -0.80
N VAL A 113 9.31 14.31 -1.57
CA VAL A 113 8.26 14.90 -2.40
C VAL A 113 8.17 14.09 -3.69
N VAL A 114 6.97 13.68 -4.05
CA VAL A 114 6.69 12.97 -5.31
C VAL A 114 5.52 13.66 -6.00
N ASP A 115 5.34 13.40 -7.29
CA ASP A 115 4.15 13.89 -7.99
C ASP A 115 2.88 13.52 -7.21
N GLY A 116 1.92 14.42 -7.10
CA GLY A 116 0.65 14.19 -6.38
C GLY A 116 0.76 13.92 -4.86
N GLY A 117 1.93 14.12 -4.22
CA GLY A 117 2.03 14.11 -2.76
C GLY A 117 3.40 13.73 -2.17
N THR A 118 3.42 12.77 -1.24
CA THR A 118 4.64 12.44 -0.47
C THR A 118 4.88 10.94 -0.34
N ALA A 119 6.15 10.56 -0.34
CA ALA A 119 6.63 9.22 0.01
C ALA A 119 7.55 9.26 1.24
N THR A 120 7.80 8.11 1.83
CA THR A 120 8.80 7.95 2.90
C THR A 120 9.95 7.09 2.37
N LEU A 121 11.18 7.59 2.46
CA LEU A 121 12.39 6.81 2.28
C LEU A 121 12.92 6.34 3.64
N LEU A 122 13.32 5.09 3.69
CA LEU A 122 13.92 4.44 4.84
C LEU A 122 15.32 3.95 4.48
N SER A 123 16.27 4.24 5.35
CA SER A 123 17.59 3.60 5.35
C SER A 123 17.55 2.41 6.30
N LEU A 124 17.95 1.24 5.80
CA LEU A 124 17.77 -0.04 6.47
C LEU A 124 19.12 -0.75 6.67
N THR A 125 19.31 -1.39 7.81
CA THR A 125 20.48 -2.21 8.10
C THR A 125 20.09 -3.57 8.65
N ARG A 126 20.83 -4.62 8.27
CA ARG A 126 20.64 -5.98 8.80
C ARG A 126 21.91 -6.81 8.64
N LYS A 127 22.50 -7.26 9.75
CA LYS A 127 23.69 -8.16 9.74
C LYS A 127 24.81 -7.65 8.79
N GLY A 128 25.11 -6.36 8.82
CA GLY A 128 26.11 -5.72 7.96
C GLY A 128 25.64 -5.36 6.55
N GLN A 129 24.46 -5.81 6.12
CA GLN A 129 23.84 -5.36 4.86
C GLN A 129 23.18 -4.00 5.06
N GLN A 130 23.27 -3.13 4.04
CA GLN A 130 22.53 -1.88 3.98
C GLN A 130 21.61 -1.88 2.77
N ARG A 131 20.36 -1.40 2.95
CA ARG A 131 19.36 -1.26 1.88
C ARG A 131 18.56 0.00 2.10
N GLU A 132 17.88 0.43 1.05
CA GLU A 132 16.94 1.54 1.12
C GLU A 132 15.56 1.07 0.64
N ALA A 133 14.51 1.62 1.25
CA ALA A 133 13.15 1.36 0.83
C ALA A 133 12.33 2.65 0.78
N VAL A 134 11.65 2.89 -0.33
CA VAL A 134 10.69 3.99 -0.47
C VAL A 134 9.29 3.42 -0.48
N PHE A 135 8.36 4.02 0.25
CA PHE A 135 6.96 3.60 0.19
C PHE A 135 5.98 4.77 0.20
N TRP A 136 4.82 4.54 -0.41
CA TRP A 136 3.66 5.43 -0.37
C TRP A 136 2.38 4.66 -0.71
N PHE A 137 1.25 5.25 -0.37
CA PHE A 137 -0.09 4.88 -0.80
C PHE A 137 -0.51 5.77 -1.97
N SER A 138 -1.15 5.19 -2.99
CA SER A 138 -1.63 5.91 -4.18
C SER A 138 -3.05 5.49 -4.55
N ASP A 139 -3.96 6.44 -4.68
CA ASP A 139 -5.30 6.21 -5.27
C ASP A 139 -5.34 6.50 -6.79
N GLY A 140 -4.20 6.86 -7.38
CA GLY A 140 -4.04 7.28 -8.77
C GLY A 140 -4.04 8.81 -8.96
N SER A 141 -4.65 9.55 -8.04
CA SER A 141 -4.72 11.02 -8.05
C SER A 141 -3.88 11.68 -6.96
N SER A 142 -3.83 11.06 -5.78
CA SER A 142 -3.16 11.57 -4.59
C SER A 142 -2.25 10.51 -3.96
N ARG A 143 -1.17 10.97 -3.34
CA ARG A 143 -0.12 10.11 -2.77
C ARG A 143 0.25 10.55 -1.35
N HIS A 144 0.40 9.60 -0.45
CA HIS A 144 0.82 9.88 0.93
C HIS A 144 1.50 8.66 1.55
N SER A 145 2.27 8.84 2.62
CA SER A 145 2.90 7.73 3.36
C SER A 145 2.23 7.43 4.71
N SER A 146 1.14 8.12 5.04
CA SER A 146 0.42 7.89 6.31
C SER A 146 -0.48 6.66 6.26
N VAL A 147 -0.15 5.67 7.08
CA VAL A 147 -0.95 4.45 7.30
C VAL A 147 -2.32 4.79 7.91
N LEU A 148 -2.37 5.72 8.87
CA LEU A 148 -3.63 6.18 9.46
C LEU A 148 -4.57 6.78 8.42
N ARG A 149 -4.04 7.60 7.50
CA ARG A 149 -4.84 8.14 6.39
C ARG A 149 -5.39 7.03 5.50
N TYR A 150 -4.58 6.01 5.20
CA TYR A 150 -5.05 4.84 4.45
C TYR A 150 -6.21 4.13 5.17
N TRP A 151 -6.10 3.88 6.48
CA TRP A 151 -7.17 3.26 7.27
C TRP A 151 -8.46 4.08 7.29
N LEU A 152 -8.35 5.42 7.41
CA LEU A 152 -9.50 6.30 7.35
C LEU A 152 -10.17 6.27 5.97
N GLN A 153 -9.38 6.36 4.89
CA GLN A 153 -9.90 6.32 3.52
C GLN A 153 -10.59 4.99 3.20
N THR A 154 -9.99 3.86 3.57
CA THR A 154 -10.58 2.53 3.32
C THR A 154 -11.83 2.28 4.17
N THR A 155 -11.88 2.81 5.39
CA THR A 155 -13.07 2.76 6.24
C THR A 155 -14.20 3.59 5.66
N LEU A 156 -13.93 4.85 5.30
CA LEU A 156 -14.93 5.73 4.70
C LEU A 156 -15.46 5.15 3.38
N ARG A 157 -14.59 4.57 2.56
CA ARG A 157 -14.97 3.89 1.32
C ARG A 157 -15.95 2.75 1.57
N ARG A 158 -15.71 1.93 2.60
CA ARG A 158 -16.62 0.82 2.95
C ARG A 158 -17.97 1.33 3.46
N LEU A 159 -17.96 2.35 4.31
CA LEU A 159 -19.20 2.97 4.82
C LEU A 159 -20.02 3.65 3.72
N THR A 160 -19.35 4.15 2.68
CA THR A 160 -19.99 4.81 1.53
C THR A 160 -20.19 3.86 0.34
N PHE A 161 -19.98 2.55 0.52
CA PHE A 161 -20.08 1.55 -0.55
C PHE A 161 -19.30 1.92 -1.81
N GLY A 162 -18.12 2.53 -1.65
CA GLY A 162 -17.25 2.93 -2.76
C GLY A 162 -17.42 4.37 -3.24
N ALA A 163 -18.45 5.10 -2.80
CA ALA A 163 -18.72 6.45 -3.31
C ALA A 163 -17.68 7.50 -2.88
N SER A 164 -16.93 7.27 -1.80
CA SER A 164 -15.89 8.21 -1.34
C SER A 164 -14.57 8.15 -2.13
N GLY A 165 -14.49 7.33 -3.19
CA GLY A 165 -13.34 7.26 -4.09
C GLY A 165 -12.67 5.90 -4.14
N LYS A 166 -11.49 5.88 -4.78
CA LYS A 166 -10.73 4.65 -5.05
C LYS A 166 -9.94 4.21 -3.82
N GLU A 167 -9.81 2.89 -3.65
CA GLU A 167 -8.98 2.32 -2.58
C GLU A 167 -7.49 2.53 -2.90
N PRO A 168 -6.71 3.15 -2.02
CA PRO A 168 -5.29 3.34 -2.29
C PRO A 168 -4.53 2.01 -2.37
N VAL A 169 -3.56 1.94 -3.28
CA VAL A 169 -2.60 0.85 -3.42
C VAL A 169 -1.32 1.24 -2.68
N LEU A 170 -0.78 0.31 -1.88
CA LEU A 170 0.54 0.47 -1.26
C LEU A 170 1.62 0.11 -2.29
N LEU A 171 2.54 1.03 -2.55
CA LEU A 171 3.75 0.79 -3.34
C LEU A 171 4.97 0.84 -2.42
N ILE A 172 5.84 -0.15 -2.57
CA ILE A 172 7.13 -0.26 -1.88
C ILE A 172 8.21 -0.50 -2.94
N LEU A 173 9.17 0.39 -3.02
CA LEU A 173 10.38 0.23 -3.81
C LEU A 173 11.52 -0.16 -2.88
N GLN A 174 12.28 -1.18 -3.23
CA GLN A 174 13.46 -1.61 -2.50
C GLN A 174 14.69 -1.50 -3.40
N SER A 175 15.78 -0.97 -2.83
CA SER A 175 17.07 -0.98 -3.51
C SER A 175 17.57 -2.41 -3.68
N ILE A 176 18.39 -2.62 -4.71
CA ILE A 176 19.13 -3.87 -4.87
C ILE A 176 20.30 -3.85 -3.88
N GLU A 177 20.75 -5.02 -3.48
CA GLU A 177 21.87 -5.14 -2.55
C GLU A 177 23.12 -4.42 -3.10
N HIS A 178 23.74 -3.58 -2.27
CA HIS A 178 24.88 -2.73 -2.62
C HIS A 178 24.62 -1.64 -3.67
N ASP A 179 23.36 -1.45 -4.10
CA ASP A 179 22.95 -0.33 -4.94
C ASP A 179 22.13 0.67 -4.10
N ARG A 180 22.44 1.96 -4.24
CA ARG A 180 21.72 3.08 -3.63
C ARG A 180 21.30 4.03 -4.73
N PRO A 181 20.13 3.79 -5.34
CA PRO A 181 19.67 4.66 -6.40
C PRO A 181 19.43 6.06 -5.82
N ASP A 182 19.71 7.09 -6.62
CA ASP A 182 19.18 8.42 -6.33
C ASP A 182 17.66 8.38 -6.49
N TRP A 183 16.97 8.12 -5.38
CA TRP A 183 15.52 7.94 -5.34
C TRP A 183 14.77 9.15 -5.89
N GLN A 184 15.28 10.36 -5.69
CA GLN A 184 14.59 11.55 -6.17
C GLN A 184 14.66 11.61 -7.69
N SER A 185 15.86 11.50 -8.27
CA SER A 185 16.04 11.44 -9.73
C SER A 185 15.31 10.26 -10.36
N LEU A 186 15.26 9.11 -9.68
CA LEU A 186 14.59 7.91 -10.16
C LEU A 186 13.07 8.09 -10.21
N LEU A 187 12.48 8.62 -9.13
CA LEU A 187 11.02 8.83 -9.02
C LEU A 187 10.52 9.90 -9.99
N GLU A 188 11.28 10.97 -10.22
CA GLU A 188 10.93 12.00 -11.21
C GLU A 188 10.88 11.47 -12.65
N ARG A 189 11.67 10.44 -12.96
CA ARG A 189 11.75 9.85 -14.32
C ARG A 189 10.84 8.63 -14.49
N CYS A 190 10.48 7.97 -13.40
CA CYS A 190 9.64 6.77 -13.41
C CYS A 190 8.16 7.11 -13.16
N LEU A 191 7.63 8.11 -13.87
CA LEU A 191 6.25 8.60 -13.69
C LEU A 191 5.19 7.51 -13.87
N PHE A 192 5.50 6.43 -14.61
CA PHE A 192 4.60 5.28 -14.76
C PHE A 192 4.25 4.60 -13.42
N LEU A 193 5.08 4.75 -12.38
CA LEU A 193 4.79 4.22 -11.02
C LEU A 193 3.62 4.95 -10.37
N PHE A 194 3.29 6.14 -10.86
CA PHE A 194 2.25 7.02 -10.34
C PHE A 194 0.89 6.80 -11.02
N GLU A 195 0.85 6.11 -12.15
CA GLU A 195 -0.38 5.81 -12.90
C GLU A 195 -1.25 4.72 -12.24
N VAL A 196 -0.74 4.04 -11.19
CA VAL A 196 -1.47 2.97 -10.48
C VAL A 196 -2.68 3.53 -9.73
N GLY A 197 -3.86 2.97 -10.04
CA GLY A 197 -5.15 3.39 -9.47
C GLY A 197 -5.96 4.33 -10.38
N SER A 198 -5.42 4.77 -11.51
CA SER A 198 -6.10 5.70 -12.42
C SER A 198 -7.24 5.08 -13.26
N SER A 199 -7.28 3.74 -13.43
CA SER A 199 -8.35 3.01 -14.13
C SER A 199 -9.67 3.01 -13.38
#